data_AF-A0A091CCP2-F1
#
_entry.id   AF-A0A091CCP2-F1
#
_cell.length_a   1.000
_cell.length_b   1.000
_cell.length_c   1.000
_cell.angle_alpha   90.00
_cell.angle_beta   90.00
_cell.angle_gamma   90.00
#
_symmetry.space_group_name_H-M   'P 1'
#
loop_
_entity.id
_entity.type
_entity.pdbx_description
1 polymer ?
#
loop_
_entity_poly.entity_id
_entity_poly.type
_entity_poly.pdbx_seq_one_letter_code
_entity_poly.pdbx_strand_id
1 'polypeptide(L)'
;MDLNKGVPVSIHLKTEVNQNDEQEEFLFDIKGQVIKMGDTLYIRYKEEQEDGSAPVSVTMKIFPDGAVQITRAGEMHVRLRFVYHEQFETNYQTPYGTIFLVLIQEIYILA
;
A
#
# COMPACT_ATOMS: atom_id res chain seq x y z
N MET A 1 -13.61 -16.96 -12.86
CA MET A 1 -13.18 -17.00 -11.45
C MET A 1 -14.05 -16.03 -10.68
N ASP A 2 -14.67 -16.47 -9.58
CA ASP A 2 -15.55 -15.63 -8.75
C ASP A 2 -14.72 -14.80 -7.77
N LEU A 3 -14.40 -13.56 -8.15
CA LEU A 3 -13.59 -12.64 -7.36
C LEU A 3 -14.28 -12.19 -6.06
N ASN A 4 -15.57 -12.49 -5.86
CA ASN A 4 -16.27 -12.16 -4.62
C ASN A 4 -15.84 -13.05 -3.44
N LYS A 5 -15.27 -14.23 -3.70
CA LYS A 5 -14.82 -15.18 -2.65
C LYS A 5 -13.34 -15.04 -2.28
N GLY A 6 -12.63 -14.09 -2.88
CA GLY A 6 -11.20 -13.93 -2.73
C GLY A 6 -10.41 -15.00 -3.49
N VAL A 7 -9.52 -14.55 -4.36
CA VAL A 7 -8.63 -15.41 -5.14
C VAL A 7 -7.24 -15.34 -4.51
N PRO A 8 -6.66 -16.48 -4.07
CA PRO A 8 -5.29 -16.49 -3.57
C PRO A 8 -4.31 -16.18 -4.70
N VAL A 9 -3.31 -15.35 -4.41
CA VAL A 9 -2.31 -14.91 -5.38
C VAL A 9 -0.90 -14.91 -4.77
N SER A 10 0.11 -15.00 -5.63
CA SER A 10 1.47 -14.57 -5.30
C SER A 10 1.63 -13.13 -5.74
N ILE A 11 2.19 -12.29 -4.90
CA ILE A 11 2.40 -10.86 -5.13
C ILE A 11 3.91 -10.62 -5.13
N HIS A 12 4.42 -10.04 -6.21
CA HIS A 12 5.77 -9.49 -6.27
C HIS A 12 5.65 -7.98 -6.07
N LEU A 13 6.14 -7.48 -4.94
CA LEU A 13 6.07 -6.08 -4.56
C LEU A 13 7.47 -5.47 -4.59
N LYS A 14 7.67 -4.51 -5.47
CA LYS A 14 8.88 -3.68 -5.54
C LYS A 14 8.56 -2.28 -5.03
N THR A 15 9.33 -1.82 -4.06
CA THR A 15 9.29 -0.43 -3.57
C THR A 15 10.67 0.18 -3.76
N GLU A 16 10.74 1.28 -4.49
CA GLU A 16 11.96 2.06 -4.64
C GLU A 16 11.77 3.38 -3.89
N VAL A 17 12.70 3.68 -2.99
CA VAL A 17 12.70 4.90 -2.18
C VAL A 17 13.93 5.71 -2.58
N ASN A 18 13.71 6.94 -3.03
CA ASN A 18 14.78 7.88 -3.31
C ASN A 18 14.69 9.03 -2.29
N GLN A 19 15.70 9.19 -1.45
CA GLN A 19 15.78 10.26 -0.45
C GLN A 19 17.16 10.92 -0.51
N ASN A 20 17.17 12.20 -0.91
CA ASN A 20 18.42 12.93 -1.18
C ASN A 20 19.29 12.17 -2.21
N ASP A 21 20.49 11.75 -1.82
CA ASP A 21 21.42 10.97 -2.64
C ASP A 21 21.35 9.46 -2.37
N GLU A 22 20.42 9.01 -1.52
CA GLU A 22 20.24 7.60 -1.17
C GLU A 22 19.08 6.99 -1.97
N GLN A 23 19.35 5.82 -2.56
CA GLN A 23 18.34 5.00 -3.22
C GLN A 23 18.27 3.65 -2.49
N GLU A 24 17.08 3.31 -2.03
CA GLU A 24 16.78 2.03 -1.41
C GLU A 24 15.77 1.27 -2.28
N GLU A 25 15.99 -0.04 -2.42
CA GLU A 25 15.08 -0.94 -3.11
C GLU A 25 14.64 -2.04 -2.16
N PHE A 26 13.33 -2.22 -2.04
CA PHE A 26 12.71 -3.29 -1.26
C PHE A 26 11.92 -4.20 -2.19
N LEU A 27 12.26 -5.49 -2.16
CA LEU A 27 11.59 -6.54 -2.94
C LEU A 27 10.95 -7.54 -2.00
N PHE A 28 9.65 -7.79 -2.19
CA PHE A 28 8.90 -8.77 -1.42
C PHE A 28 8.11 -9.70 -2.31
N ASP A 29 8.31 -11.01 -2.13
CA ASP A 29 7.46 -12.06 -2.70
C ASP A 29 6.50 -12.58 -1.61
N ILE A 30 5.25 -12.13 -1.65
CA ILE A 30 4.27 -12.35 -0.58
C ILE A 30 3.06 -13.11 -1.11
N LYS A 31 2.50 -14.00 -0.28
CA LYS A 31 1.19 -14.61 -0.56
C LYS A 31 0.08 -13.67 -0.09
N GLY A 32 -0.92 -13.48 -0.93
CA GLY A 32 -2.05 -12.61 -0.64
C GLY A 32 -3.34 -13.11 -1.25
N GLN A 33 -4.32 -12.21 -1.24
CA GLN A 33 -5.63 -12.45 -1.83
C GLN A 33 -6.09 -11.22 -2.61
N VAL A 34 -6.78 -11.47 -3.71
CA VAL A 34 -7.46 -10.44 -4.50
C VAL A 34 -8.95 -10.66 -4.43
N ILE A 35 -9.69 -9.63 -4.06
CA ILE A 35 -11.16 -9.63 -3.98
C ILE A 35 -11.66 -8.46 -4.81
N LYS A 36 -12.64 -8.67 -5.68
CA LYS A 36 -13.37 -7.57 -6.32
C LYS A 36 -14.69 -7.37 -5.58
N MET A 37 -14.95 -6.16 -5.09
CA MET A 37 -16.23 -5.80 -4.45
C MET A 37 -16.83 -4.62 -5.22
N GLY A 38 -17.95 -4.84 -5.90
CA GLY A 38 -18.42 -3.88 -6.91
C GLY A 38 -17.37 -3.69 -7.99
N ASP A 39 -16.98 -2.45 -8.27
CA ASP A 39 -15.92 -2.11 -9.22
C ASP A 39 -14.54 -1.88 -8.59
N THR A 40 -14.45 -1.94 -7.26
CA THR A 40 -13.18 -1.76 -6.54
C THR A 40 -12.44 -3.08 -6.40
N LEU A 41 -11.16 -3.09 -6.76
CA LEU A 41 -10.27 -4.22 -6.51
C LEU A 41 -9.59 -4.05 -5.15
N TYR A 42 -9.54 -5.12 -4.37
CA TYR A 42 -8.87 -5.20 -3.09
C TYR A 42 -7.75 -6.22 -3.19
N ILE A 43 -6.53 -5.80 -2.94
CA ILE A 43 -5.37 -6.67 -2.78
C ILE A 43 -5.04 -6.65 -1.30
N ARG A 44 -4.98 -7.82 -0.66
CA ARG A 44 -4.67 -7.95 0.77
C ARG A 44 -3.52 -8.92 0.98
N TYR A 45 -2.58 -8.53 1.81
CA TYR A 45 -1.43 -9.34 2.19
C TYR A 45 -0.96 -8.95 3.59
N LYS A 46 0.01 -9.70 4.11
CA LYS A 46 0.66 -9.42 5.38
C LYS A 46 2.16 -9.23 5.15
N GLU A 47 2.72 -8.19 5.74
CA GLU A 47 4.15 -7.92 5.75
C GLU A 47 4.73 -8.47 7.05
N GLU A 48 5.60 -9.49 6.95
CA GLU A 48 6.40 -9.94 8.09
C GLU A 48 7.36 -8.82 8.51
N GLN A 49 7.58 -8.66 9.81
CA GLN A 49 8.46 -7.60 10.34
C GLN A 49 9.83 -8.20 10.70
N GLU A 50 10.91 -7.51 10.33
CA GLU A 50 12.27 -8.00 10.57
C GLU A 50 12.61 -8.13 12.06
N ASP A 51 11.99 -7.30 12.90
CA ASP A 51 12.16 -7.30 14.36
C ASP A 51 11.39 -8.43 15.06
N GLY A 52 10.66 -9.27 14.30
CA GLY A 52 9.86 -10.38 14.83
C GLY A 52 8.53 -9.95 15.46
N SER A 53 8.13 -8.68 15.29
CA SER A 53 6.81 -8.21 15.72
C SER A 53 5.67 -8.79 14.86
N ALA A 54 4.43 -8.54 15.28
CA ALA A 54 3.26 -9.11 14.61
C ALA A 54 3.17 -8.63 13.14
N PRO A 55 2.80 -9.52 12.19
CA PRO A 55 2.72 -9.14 10.78
C PRO A 55 1.75 -7.99 10.54
N VAL A 56 2.18 -7.01 9.75
CA VAL A 56 1.39 -5.83 9.41
C VAL A 56 0.39 -6.21 8.31
N SER A 57 -0.89 -5.99 8.57
CA SER A 57 -1.93 -6.26 7.57
C SER A 57 -2.03 -5.10 6.59
N VAL A 58 -1.84 -5.38 5.30
CA VAL A 58 -1.91 -4.36 4.25
C VAL A 58 -3.11 -4.63 3.34
N THR A 59 -3.86 -3.56 3.08
CA THR A 59 -4.95 -3.55 2.09
C THR A 59 -4.69 -2.45 1.09
N MET A 60 -4.52 -2.82 -0.17
CA MET A 60 -4.51 -1.91 -1.32
C MET A 60 -5.88 -1.95 -1.98
N LYS A 61 -6.50 -0.79 -2.15
CA LYS A 61 -7.73 -0.61 -2.92
C LYS A 61 -7.40 0.11 -4.21
N ILE A 62 -7.84 -0.46 -5.32
CA ILE A 62 -7.78 0.18 -6.63
C ILE A 62 -9.20 0.53 -7.03
N PHE A 63 -9.48 1.82 -7.09
CA PHE A 63 -10.78 2.36 -7.44
C PHE A 63 -10.96 2.41 -8.97
N PRO A 64 -12.21 2.39 -9.47
CA PRO A 64 -12.47 2.39 -10.91
C PRO A 64 -12.00 3.66 -11.64
N ASP A 65 -11.82 4.77 -10.92
CA ASP A 65 -11.27 6.03 -11.42
C ASP A 65 -9.72 6.04 -11.47
N GLY A 66 -9.08 4.92 -11.09
CA GLY A 66 -7.63 4.78 -11.04
C GLY A 66 -6.99 5.25 -9.73
N ALA A 67 -7.75 5.81 -8.79
CA ALA A 67 -7.23 6.14 -7.47
C ALA A 67 -6.77 4.87 -6.75
N VAL A 68 -5.72 5.00 -5.93
CA VAL A 68 -5.20 3.91 -5.12
C VAL A 68 -5.19 4.33 -3.67
N GLN A 69 -5.72 3.49 -2.78
CA GLN A 69 -5.56 3.67 -1.33
C GLN A 69 -4.81 2.48 -0.74
N ILE A 70 -3.74 2.76 -0.01
CA ILE A 70 -3.01 1.77 0.77
C ILE A 70 -3.32 2.01 2.24
N THR A 71 -3.71 0.96 2.94
CA THR A 71 -3.88 0.98 4.39
C THR A 71 -2.98 -0.10 4.98
N ARG A 72 -2.01 0.31 5.79
CA ARG A 72 -1.19 -0.60 6.59
C ARG A 72 -1.65 -0.49 8.04
N ALA A 73 -2.06 -1.63 8.60
CA ALA A 73 -2.57 -1.76 9.95
C ALA A 73 -1.69 -2.73 10.74
N GLY A 74 -0.80 -2.17 11.55
CA GLY A 74 0.03 -2.88 12.52
C GLY A 74 0.07 -2.11 13.83
N GLU A 75 1.23 -2.07 14.50
CA GLU A 75 1.45 -1.16 15.63
C GLU A 75 1.30 0.31 15.19
N MET A 76 1.78 0.60 13.98
CA MET A 76 1.55 1.87 13.29
C MET A 76 0.34 1.73 12.37
N HIS A 77 -0.47 2.79 12.29
CA HIS A 77 -1.63 2.82 11.39
C HIS A 77 -1.47 3.96 10.39
N VAL A 78 -1.46 3.61 9.10
CA VAL A 78 -1.34 4.58 8.01
C VAL A 78 -2.40 4.33 6.95
N ARG A 79 -2.94 5.44 6.44
CA ARG A 79 -3.77 5.46 5.24
C ARG A 79 -3.15 6.43 4.25
N LEU A 80 -2.62 5.89 3.16
CA LEU A 80 -2.12 6.64 2.04
C LEU A 80 -3.17 6.59 0.93
N ARG A 81 -3.48 7.74 0.34
CA ARG A 81 -4.38 7.82 -0.81
C ARG A 81 -3.66 8.59 -1.92
N PHE A 82 -3.64 7.97 -3.09
CA PHE A 82 -3.00 8.45 -4.30
C PHE A 82 -4.12 8.69 -5.30
N VAL A 83 -4.34 9.96 -5.62
CA VAL A 83 -5.27 10.40 -6.66
C VAL A 83 -4.47 11.26 -7.62
N TYR A 84 -4.65 11.02 -8.92
CA TYR A 84 -3.92 11.73 -9.94
C TYR A 84 -4.14 13.24 -9.85
N HIS A 85 -3.04 14.00 -9.82
CA HIS A 85 -3.02 15.47 -9.73
C HIS A 85 -3.67 16.06 -8.45
N GLU A 86 -3.91 15.25 -7.42
CA GLU A 86 -4.39 15.74 -6.14
C GLU A 86 -3.31 15.58 -5.06
N GLN A 87 -3.21 16.59 -4.20
CA GLN A 87 -2.47 16.47 -2.95
C GLN A 87 -3.35 15.81 -1.91
N PHE A 88 -2.80 14.84 -1.18
CA PHE A 88 -3.49 14.18 -0.10
C PHE A 88 -2.75 14.35 1.22
N GLU A 89 -3.39 15.02 2.17
CA GLU A 89 -2.88 15.16 3.53
C GLU A 89 -3.32 13.97 4.38
N THR A 90 -2.40 13.41 5.16
CA THR A 90 -2.70 12.28 6.04
C THR A 90 -1.88 12.31 7.32
N ASN A 91 -2.40 11.62 8.33
CA ASN A 91 -1.78 11.49 9.63
C ASN A 91 -1.16 10.11 9.76
N TYR A 92 0.14 10.07 10.02
CA TYR A 92 0.86 8.85 10.36
C TYR A 92 0.95 8.72 11.87
N GLN A 93 0.18 7.77 12.42
CA GLN A 93 0.13 7.55 13.86
C GLN A 93 1.24 6.57 14.26
N THR A 94 2.14 7.07 15.10
CA THR A 94 3.24 6.31 15.69
C THR A 94 3.04 6.22 17.21
N PRO A 95 3.68 5.27 17.91
CA PRO A 95 3.69 5.25 19.38
C PRO A 95 4.22 6.53 20.02
N TYR A 96 5.04 7.30 19.29
CA TYR A 96 5.71 8.52 19.76
C TYR A 96 4.96 9.80 19.41
N GLY A 97 3.81 9.70 18.72
CA GLY A 97 3.02 10.85 18.30
C GLY A 97 2.56 10.76 16.85
N THR A 98 1.87 11.81 16.40
CA THR A 98 1.35 11.91 15.04
C THR A 98 2.30 12.73 14.17
N ILE A 99 2.65 12.17 13.02
CA ILE A 99 3.39 12.87 11.96
C ILE A 99 2.40 13.24 10.86
N PHE A 100 2.41 14.50 10.44
CA PHE A 100 1.61 14.98 9.32
C PHE A 100 2.37 14.76 8.02
N LEU A 101 1.72 14.13 7.05
CA LEU A 101 2.29 13.81 5.74
C LEU A 101 1.45 14.46 4.64
N VAL A 102 2.13 14.99 3.63
CA VAL A 102 1.53 15.44 2.37
C VAL A 102 2.01 14.50 1.27
N LEU A 103 1.09 13.88 0.55
CA LEU A 103 1.37 12.98 -0.55
C LEU A 103 1.11 13.71 -1.86
N ILE A 104 2.07 13.62 -2.78
CA ILE A 104 1.98 14.13 -4.15
C ILE A 104 2.20 12.92 -5.08
N GLN A 105 1.29 12.73 -6.04
CA GLN A 105 1.39 11.64 -7.01
C GLN A 105 1.80 12.18 -8.37
N GLU A 106 2.83 11.57 -8.96
CA GLU A 106 3.19 11.70 -10.37
C GLU A 106 3.14 10.34 -11.05
N ILE A 107 2.74 10.30 -12.32
CA ILE A 107 2.73 9.07 -13.13
C ILE A 107 3.90 9.14 -14.10
N TYR A 108 4.78 8.14 -14.03
CA TYR A 108 5.79 7.88 -15.05
C TYR A 108 5.34 6.69 -15.89
N ILE A 109 5.07 6.90 -17.17
CA ILE A 109 4.86 5.81 -18.12
C ILE A 109 6.24 5.38 -18.61
N LEU A 110 6.67 4.19 -18.19
CA LEU A 110 7.87 3.56 -18.76
C LEU A 110 7.48 3.00 -20.13
N ALA A 111 8.10 3.52 -21.19
CA ALA A 111 7.92 3.11 -22.59
C ALA A 111 8.81 1.91 -22.94
#